data_AF-A0A832CNZ2-F1
#
_entry.id   AF-A0A832CNZ2-F1
#
_cell.length_a   1.000
_cell.length_b   1.000
_cell.length_c   1.000
_cell.angle_alpha   90.00
_cell.angle_beta   90.00
_cell.angle_gamma   90.00
#
_symmetry.space_group_name_H-M   'P 1'
#
loop_
_entity.id
_entity.type
_entity.pdbx_description
1 polymer ?
#
loop_
_entity_poly.entity_id
_entity_poly.type
_entity_poly.pdbx_seq_one_letter_code
_entity_poly.pdbx_strand_id
1 'polypeptide(L)'
;MSGDEAENSFCTATWGNPAAWRLARYVNGGLSDTGFSTLGMLQKLEKPRVPTLVVVADSLAAETGCAPPDYSGLRRLVEEYVRKYLCGAEAEVEVLPGVLKA
;
A
#
# COMPACT_ATOMS: atom_id res chain seq x y z
N MET A 1 16.04 -6.08 26.12
CA MET A 1 14.61 -5.80 25.84
C MET A 1 13.98 -7.13 25.45
N SER A 2 12.94 -7.51 26.18
CA SER A 2 12.31 -8.83 26.25
C SER A 2 11.71 -9.28 24.91
N GLY A 3 11.94 -10.54 24.56
CA GLY A 3 11.61 -11.16 23.28
C GLY A 3 10.13 -11.52 23.06
N ASP A 4 9.21 -10.91 23.81
CA ASP A 4 7.77 -11.28 23.80
C ASP A 4 6.87 -10.26 23.09
N GLU A 5 7.34 -9.05 22.75
CA GLU A 5 6.50 -8.03 22.07
C GLU A 5 6.39 -8.21 20.55
N ALA A 6 7.19 -9.12 19.96
CA ALA A 6 7.15 -9.42 18.53
C ALA A 6 6.00 -10.40 18.16
N GLU A 7 5.14 -10.78 19.11
CA GLU A 7 4.22 -11.90 18.90
C GLU A 7 3.00 -11.62 18.01
N ASN A 8 2.64 -10.37 17.69
CA ASN A 8 1.56 -10.07 16.73
C ASN A 8 1.70 -8.68 16.10
N SER A 9 2.75 -8.46 15.29
CA SER A 9 2.90 -7.20 14.54
C SER A 9 2.04 -7.21 13.27
N PHE A 10 1.00 -6.36 13.26
CA PHE A 10 0.21 -6.07 12.08
C PHE A 10 0.74 -4.78 11.44
N CYS A 11 1.04 -4.83 10.14
CA CYS A 11 1.41 -3.64 9.39
C CYS A 11 0.21 -3.16 8.58
N THR A 12 -0.09 -1.87 8.68
CA THR A 12 -1.10 -1.21 7.84
C THR A 12 -0.47 0.01 7.18
N ALA A 13 -0.82 0.25 5.92
CA ALA A 13 -0.35 1.40 5.17
C ALA A 13 -1.51 2.03 4.40
N THR A 14 -1.66 3.36 4.48
CA THR A 14 -2.61 4.11 3.66
C THR A 14 -1.91 4.70 2.46
N TRP A 15 -2.40 4.44 1.25
CA TRP A 15 -1.78 4.93 0.03
C TRP A 15 -2.69 5.94 -0.69
N GLY A 16 -2.08 7.03 -1.17
CA GLY A 16 -2.65 7.89 -2.21
C GLY A 16 -2.39 7.32 -3.61
N ASN A 17 -2.24 8.18 -4.61
CA ASN A 17 -1.91 7.75 -5.99
C ASN A 17 -0.43 7.33 -6.10
N PRO A 18 -0.11 6.03 -6.30
CA PRO A 18 1.26 5.55 -6.41
C PRO A 18 1.94 5.91 -7.73
N ALA A 19 1.19 6.22 -8.80
CA ALA A 19 1.76 6.69 -10.06
C ALA A 19 2.42 8.07 -9.95
N ALA A 20 2.05 8.86 -8.94
CA ALA A 20 2.63 10.18 -8.69
C ALA A 20 3.94 10.11 -7.88
N TRP A 21 4.30 8.94 -7.35
CA TRP A 21 5.48 8.79 -6.50
C TRP A 21 6.77 8.77 -7.30
N ARG A 22 7.83 9.28 -6.68
CA ARG A 22 9.18 9.29 -7.23
C ARG A 22 10.08 8.42 -6.38
N LEU A 23 11.09 7.84 -7.01
CA LEU A 23 12.12 7.09 -6.30
C LEU A 23 12.77 8.00 -5.25
N ALA A 24 12.79 7.54 -4.01
CA ALA A 24 13.37 8.27 -2.90
C ALA A 24 14.21 7.33 -2.03
N ARG A 25 15.19 7.92 -1.33
CA ARG A 25 15.96 7.24 -0.30
C ARG A 25 15.28 7.44 1.04
N TYR A 26 14.92 6.34 1.70
CA TYR A 26 14.35 6.31 3.04
C TYR A 26 15.40 5.88 4.05
N VAL A 27 15.35 6.45 5.26
CA VAL A 27 16.29 6.16 6.35
C VAL A 27 15.51 6.01 7.65
N ASN A 28 15.72 4.90 8.36
CA ASN A 28 15.16 4.68 9.69
C ASN A 28 16.06 3.74 10.50
N GLY A 29 16.38 4.09 11.76
CA GLY A 29 17.10 3.20 12.67
C GLY A 29 18.47 2.70 12.17
N GLY A 30 19.18 3.49 11.35
CA GLY A 30 20.45 3.10 10.73
C GLY A 30 20.31 2.24 9.47
N LEU A 31 19.09 1.81 9.12
CA LEU A 31 18.77 1.20 7.83
C LEU A 31 18.53 2.30 6.79
N SER A 32 18.98 2.06 5.56
CA SER A 32 18.68 2.91 4.40
C SER A 32 18.22 2.03 3.25
N ASP A 33 17.16 2.44 2.57
CA ASP A 33 16.63 1.74 1.40
C ASP A 33 16.13 2.74 0.35
N THR A 34 16.18 2.36 -0.92
CA THR A 34 15.71 3.21 -2.03
C THR A 34 14.50 2.54 -2.67
N GLY A 35 13.38 3.26 -2.76
CA GLY A 35 12.13 2.71 -3.26
C GLY A 35 11.12 3.79 -3.66
N PHE A 36 10.02 3.36 -4.28
CA PHE A 36 8.90 4.25 -4.61
C PHE A 36 7.98 4.50 -3.41
N SER A 37 8.03 3.63 -2.39
CA SER A 37 7.27 3.75 -1.15
C SER A 37 8.09 3.32 0.05
N THR A 38 7.65 3.69 1.25
CA THR A 38 8.25 3.24 2.52
C THR A 38 7.96 1.78 2.84
N LEU A 39 7.00 1.14 2.17
CA LEU A 39 6.49 -0.19 2.53
C LEU A 39 7.61 -1.24 2.56
N GLY A 40 8.47 -1.28 1.54
CA GLY A 40 9.57 -2.25 1.48
C GLY A 40 10.57 -2.10 2.64
N MET A 41 10.91 -0.86 3.02
CA MET A 41 11.80 -0.60 4.15
C MET A 41 11.13 -1.01 5.47
N LEU A 42 9.84 -0.70 5.64
CA LEU A 42 9.08 -1.04 6.84
C LEU A 42 8.94 -2.56 7.01
N GLN A 43 8.68 -3.30 5.94
CA GLN A 43 8.63 -4.76 6.00
C GLN A 43 9.98 -5.38 6.36
N LYS A 44 11.10 -4.83 5.88
CA LYS A 44 12.45 -5.29 6.25
C LYS A 44 12.78 -5.03 7.72
N LEU A 45 12.34 -3.89 8.24
CA LEU A 45 12.62 -3.44 9.61
C LEU A 45 11.73 -4.17 10.63
N GLU A 46 10.42 -4.12 10.43
CA GLU A 46 9.42 -4.61 11.38
C GLU A 46 9.12 -6.10 11.23
N LYS A 47 9.43 -6.69 10.06
CA LYS A 47 9.25 -8.12 9.75
C LYS A 47 7.87 -8.65 10.19
N PRO A 48 6.77 -8.05 9.69
CA PRO A 48 5.43 -8.48 10.06
C PRO A 48 5.22 -9.96 9.71
N ARG A 49 4.54 -10.72 10.59
CA ARG A 49 4.28 -12.16 10.39
C ARG A 49 3.11 -12.45 9.45
N VAL A 50 2.30 -11.44 9.18
CA VAL A 50 1.15 -11.48 8.27
C VAL A 50 1.34 -10.49 7.14
N PRO A 51 0.69 -10.68 5.98
CA PRO A 51 0.69 -9.70 4.90
C PRO A 51 0.29 -8.31 5.40
N THR A 52 0.93 -7.27 4.86
CA THR A 52 0.58 -5.88 5.18
C THR A 52 -0.77 -5.52 4.56
N LEU A 53 -1.65 -4.87 5.32
CA LEU A 53 -2.89 -4.33 4.76
C LEU A 53 -2.62 -2.94 4.15
N VAL A 54 -2.78 -2.82 2.84
CA VAL A 54 -2.70 -1.55 2.11
C VAL A 54 -4.11 -1.04 1.87
N VAL A 55 -4.43 0.10 2.48
CA VAL A 55 -5.73 0.75 2.38
C VAL A 55 -5.67 1.88 1.36
N VAL A 56 -6.59 1.87 0.40
CA VAL A 56 -6.68 2.89 -0.65
C VAL A 56 -8.11 3.40 -0.84
N ALA A 57 -8.23 4.57 -1.47
CA ALA A 57 -9.51 5.11 -1.88
C ALA A 57 -9.90 4.61 -3.28
N ASP A 58 -11.18 4.34 -3.47
CA ASP A 58 -11.80 3.99 -4.74
C ASP A 58 -11.67 5.09 -5.81
N SER A 59 -11.41 6.33 -5.39
CA SER A 59 -11.14 7.48 -6.26
C SER A 59 -9.93 7.28 -7.17
N LEU A 60 -9.03 6.33 -6.86
CA LEU A 60 -7.96 5.91 -7.75
C LEU A 60 -8.47 5.28 -9.05
N ALA A 61 -9.75 4.91 -9.15
CA ALA A 61 -10.35 4.44 -10.40
C ALA A 61 -10.20 5.47 -11.53
N ALA A 62 -10.14 6.77 -11.21
CA ALA A 62 -9.90 7.84 -12.18
C ALA A 62 -8.56 7.68 -12.94
N GLU A 63 -7.55 7.05 -12.31
CA GLU A 63 -6.22 6.82 -12.90
C GLU A 63 -6.20 5.67 -13.91
N THR A 64 -7.25 4.84 -13.93
CA THR A 64 -7.30 3.63 -14.76
C THR A 64 -7.89 3.88 -16.15
N GLY A 65 -8.63 4.97 -16.33
CA GLY A 65 -9.33 5.29 -17.58
C GLY A 65 -10.49 4.34 -17.93
N CYS A 66 -10.86 3.42 -17.03
CA CYS A 66 -11.93 2.45 -17.23
C CYS A 66 -13.13 2.77 -16.33
N ALA A 67 -14.34 2.63 -16.88
CA ALA A 67 -15.61 2.80 -16.16
C ALA A 67 -16.33 1.45 -16.09
N PRO A 68 -16.17 0.69 -14.99
CA PRO A 68 -16.86 -0.58 -14.81
C PRO A 68 -18.38 -0.37 -14.58
N PRO A 69 -19.21 -1.38 -14.87
CA PRO A 69 -20.67 -1.25 -14.79
C PRO A 69 -21.21 -1.18 -13.35
N ASP A 70 -20.41 -1.57 -12.36
CA ASP A 70 -20.80 -1.60 -10.95
C ASP A 70 -19.59 -1.37 -10.01
N TYR A 71 -19.89 -1.17 -8.72
CA TYR A 71 -18.88 -0.90 -7.70
C TYR A 71 -17.95 -2.09 -7.44
N SER A 72 -18.40 -3.33 -7.66
CA SER A 72 -17.55 -4.51 -7.48
C SER A 72 -16.43 -4.56 -8.54
N GLY A 73 -16.77 -4.20 -9.79
CA GLY A 73 -15.80 -4.02 -10.86
C GLY A 73 -14.85 -2.85 -10.58
N LEU A 74 -15.35 -1.76 -10.00
CA LEU A 74 -14.53 -0.61 -9.60
C LEU A 74 -13.51 -1.00 -8.53
N ARG A 75 -13.92 -1.71 -7.48
CA ARG A 75 -13.00 -2.21 -6.44
C ARG A 75 -11.89 -3.08 -7.03
N ARG A 76 -12.23 -4.04 -7.88
CA ARG A 76 -11.25 -4.92 -8.55
C ARG A 76 -10.26 -4.13 -9.40
N LEU A 77 -10.76 -3.17 -10.17
CA LEU A 77 -9.96 -2.32 -11.03
C LEU A 77 -8.95 -1.47 -10.23
N VAL A 78 -9.37 -0.90 -9.10
CA VAL A 78 -8.47 -0.16 -8.19
C VAL A 78 -7.45 -1.08 -7.53
N GLU A 79 -7.89 -2.26 -7.08
CA GLU A 79 -7.00 -3.27 -6.51
C GLU A 79 -5.90 -3.68 -7.51
N GLU A 80 -6.27 -4.02 -8.74
CA GLU A 80 -5.34 -4.37 -9.82
C GLU A 80 -4.37 -3.22 -10.14
N TYR A 81 -4.87 -1.98 -10.14
CA TYR A 81 -4.05 -0.79 -10.32
C TYR A 81 -3.00 -0.67 -9.22
N VAL A 82 -3.38 -0.76 -7.94
CA VAL A 82 -2.47 -0.64 -6.80
C VAL A 82 -1.46 -1.79 -6.76
N ARG A 83 -1.88 -3.03 -7.07
CA ARG A 83 -1.00 -4.21 -7.06
C ARG A 83 0.22 -4.07 -7.98
N LYS A 84 0.10 -3.33 -9.10
CA LYS A 84 1.24 -3.03 -10.00
C LYS A 84 2.37 -2.26 -9.30
N TYR A 85 2.07 -1.53 -8.22
CA TYR A 85 3.01 -0.69 -7.48
C TYR A 85 3.51 -1.31 -6.17
N LEU A 86 3.07 -2.53 -5.82
CA LEU A 86 3.57 -3.24 -4.62
C LEU A 86 5.04 -3.66 -4.76
N CYS A 87 5.57 -3.76 -5.99
CA CYS A 87 6.98 -4.07 -6.27
C CYS A 87 7.52 -5.31 -5.51
N GLY A 88 6.69 -6.35 -5.35
CA GLY A 88 7.04 -7.59 -4.66
C GLY A 88 6.79 -7.59 -3.14
N ALA A 89 6.25 -6.52 -2.56
CA ALA A 89 5.81 -6.50 -1.18
C ALA A 89 4.62 -7.45 -0.96
N GLU A 90 4.66 -8.22 0.13
CA GLU A 90 3.55 -9.08 0.55
C GLU A 90 2.46 -8.22 1.21
N ALA A 91 1.37 -7.98 0.47
CA ALA A 91 0.28 -7.14 0.93
C ALA A 91 -1.10 -7.58 0.41
N GLU A 92 -2.09 -7.40 1.27
CA GLU A 92 -3.51 -7.36 0.91
C GLU A 92 -3.91 -5.92 0.62
N VAL A 93 -4.84 -5.72 -0.31
CA VAL A 93 -5.32 -4.38 -0.68
C VAL A 93 -6.78 -4.26 -0.31
N GLU A 94 -7.12 -3.28 0.51
CA GLU A 94 -8.51 -2.93 0.82
C GLU A 94 -8.87 -1.58 0.19
N VAL A 95 -9.96 -1.59 -0.57
CA VAL A 95 -10.47 -0.42 -1.29
C VAL A 95 -11.66 0.15 -0.54
N LEU A 96 -11.51 1.36 -0.02
CA LEU A 96 -12.53 2.09 0.73
C LEU A 96 -13.16 3.21 -0.11
N PRO A 97 -14.41 3.61 0.19
CA PRO A 97 -15.04 4.77 -0.46
C PRO A 97 -14.26 6.06 -0.22
N GLY A 98 -13.84 6.71 -1.30
CA GLY A 98 -13.22 8.02 -1.32
C GLY A 98 -14.23 9.13 -1.57
N VAL A 99 -13.84 10.37 -1.28
CA VAL A 99 -14.65 11.55 -1.59
C VAL A 99 -13.82 12.45 -2.50
N LEU A 100 -14.32 12.68 -3.72
CA LEU A 100 -13.79 13.70 -4.62
C LEU A 100 -14.57 15.00 -4.40
N LYS A 101 -13.84 16.09 -4.14
CA LYS A 101 -14.44 17.42 -4.14
C LYS A 101 -14.54 17.89 -5.59
N ALA A 102 -15.78 18.10 -6.05
CA ALA A 102 -16.08 18.70 -7.34
C ALA A 102 -15.72 20.20 -7.38
#